data_AF-A0A0P6WS95-F1
#
_entry.id   AF-A0A0P6WS95-F1
#
_cell.length_a   1.000
_cell.length_b   1.000
_cell.length_c   1.000
_cell.angle_alpha   90.00
_cell.angle_beta   90.00
_cell.angle_gamma   90.00
#
_symmetry.space_group_name_H-M   'P 1'
#
loop_
_entity.id
_entity.type
_entity.pdbx_description
1 polymer ?
#
loop_
_entity_poly.entity_id
_entity_poly.type
_entity_poly.pdbx_seq_one_letter_code
_entity_poly.pdbx_strand_id
1 'polypeptide(L)'
;MTISTINPTSVSSSAVTTSSPLSNLSVESKETNEQRTLESSDGFSGVSSFAMAMHLSELSLSSTTTQFTYRSDNSLAIQARSQTNLKTRTEEYRFDITLSAESMGLTKEDFIDPTKPMTIKLMYSQSQLQISQKLTIQQVKTLRTPEEIMQDLVTALRDVFRDSGNKSVSYVLDSEAIEALAKSDPKIAELFYHLVTIMAMINLMKKQGEGSNDYTIYLSGKGKPYLDIQQETEGELTSQTYEFNITVEPPAAVKTAEPLAQSENAELPANKQT
;
A
#
# COMPACT_ATOMS: atom_id res chain seq x y z
N MET A 1 -22.00 8.19 44.74
CA MET A 1 -21.32 7.61 43.56
C MET A 1 -22.32 7.62 42.44
N THR A 2 -22.17 8.54 41.48
CA THR A 2 -23.12 8.78 40.39
C THR A 2 -22.35 8.63 39.09
N ILE A 3 -22.65 7.58 38.34
CA ILE A 3 -22.07 7.32 37.03
C ILE A 3 -22.89 8.13 36.02
N SER A 4 -22.27 9.12 35.39
CA SER A 4 -22.88 9.88 34.30
C SER A 4 -22.50 9.25 32.96
N THR A 5 -23.52 8.76 32.25
CA THR A 5 -23.42 8.25 30.88
C THR A 5 -23.28 9.43 29.91
N ILE A 6 -22.23 9.43 29.08
CA ILE A 6 -22.01 10.44 28.04
C ILE A 6 -22.40 9.84 26.69
N ASN A 7 -23.40 10.41 26.04
CA ASN A 7 -23.80 10.11 24.66
C ASN A 7 -22.79 10.71 23.66
N PRO A 8 -22.41 10.00 22.58
CA PRO A 8 -21.60 10.59 21.52
C PRO A 8 -22.45 11.43 20.56
N THR A 9 -22.12 12.72 20.47
CA THR A 9 -22.67 13.68 19.51
C THR A 9 -22.19 13.38 18.09
N SER A 10 -23.14 13.35 17.16
CA SER A 10 -22.94 13.22 15.71
C SER A 10 -22.05 14.33 15.13
N VAL A 11 -21.02 13.94 14.38
CA VAL A 11 -20.16 14.88 13.63
C VAL A 11 -20.73 15.05 12.22
N SER A 12 -21.04 16.29 11.85
CA SER A 12 -21.55 16.69 10.54
C SER A 12 -20.48 16.56 9.45
N SER A 13 -20.83 15.93 8.34
CA SER A 13 -20.01 15.84 7.13
C SER A 13 -20.03 17.16 6.35
N SER A 14 -18.97 17.96 6.49
CA SER A 14 -18.67 19.06 5.56
C SER A 14 -17.87 18.50 4.38
N ALA A 15 -18.39 18.74 3.17
CA ALA A 15 -17.85 18.25 1.91
C ALA A 15 -16.39 18.67 1.69
N VAL A 16 -15.54 17.68 1.38
CA VAL A 16 -14.16 17.89 0.94
C VAL A 16 -14.14 17.82 -0.58
N THR A 17 -13.87 18.94 -1.23
CA THR A 17 -13.64 19.05 -2.66
C THR A 17 -12.29 18.42 -2.98
N THR A 18 -12.30 17.22 -3.57
CA THR A 18 -11.09 16.53 -4.03
C THR A 18 -10.75 17.01 -5.45
N SER A 19 -9.54 17.54 -5.63
CA SER A 19 -8.96 17.76 -6.95
C SER A 19 -8.59 16.42 -7.57
N SER A 20 -9.11 16.17 -8.77
CA SER A 20 -8.97 14.96 -9.56
C SER A 20 -7.50 14.54 -9.76
N PRO A 21 -7.12 13.27 -9.54
CA PRO A 21 -5.84 12.77 -10.04
C PRO A 21 -5.94 12.56 -11.56
N LEU A 22 -5.02 13.18 -12.30
CA LEU A 22 -4.79 12.94 -13.72
C LEU A 22 -4.34 11.48 -13.93
N SER A 23 -5.27 10.63 -14.34
CA SER A 23 -4.97 9.29 -14.86
C SER A 23 -4.50 9.41 -16.31
N ASN A 24 -3.20 9.51 -16.54
CA ASN A 24 -2.62 9.21 -17.86
C ASN A 24 -2.34 7.71 -17.92
N LEU A 25 -3.37 6.95 -18.29
CA LEU A 25 -3.24 5.53 -18.66
C LEU A 25 -3.72 5.38 -20.10
N SER A 26 -2.85 5.71 -21.06
CA SER A 26 -3.05 5.35 -22.47
C SER A 26 -2.38 4.00 -22.71
N VAL A 27 -3.17 2.93 -22.62
CA VAL A 27 -2.78 1.61 -23.13
C VAL A 27 -3.21 1.55 -24.59
N GLU A 28 -2.28 1.80 -25.49
CA GLU A 28 -2.47 1.61 -26.93
C GLU A 28 -2.20 0.14 -27.27
N SER A 29 -3.25 -0.67 -27.30
CA SER A 29 -3.19 -2.03 -27.82
C SER A 29 -3.25 -2.00 -29.34
N LYS A 30 -2.08 -1.98 -29.98
CA LYS A 30 -1.95 -2.14 -31.42
C LYS A 30 -2.00 -3.63 -31.75
N GLU A 31 -3.16 -4.11 -32.20
CA GLU A 31 -3.27 -5.42 -32.83
C GLU A 31 -2.43 -5.40 -34.12
N THR A 32 -1.37 -6.20 -34.14
CA THR A 32 -0.62 -6.50 -35.37
C THR A 32 -0.71 -7.99 -35.61
N ASN A 33 -1.58 -8.34 -36.55
CA ASN A 33 -1.71 -9.65 -37.15
C ASN A 33 -0.49 -9.86 -38.07
N GLU A 34 0.56 -10.52 -37.59
CA GLU A 34 1.62 -11.07 -38.45
C GLU A 34 1.91 -12.52 -38.08
N GLN A 35 1.52 -13.38 -39.00
CA GLN A 35 1.95 -14.75 -39.19
C GLN A 35 3.48 -14.75 -39.32
N ARG A 36 4.21 -15.09 -38.25
CA ARG A 36 5.67 -15.32 -38.29
C ARG A 36 6.01 -16.74 -37.87
N THR A 37 6.49 -17.45 -38.89
CA THR A 37 7.29 -18.66 -38.91
C THR A 37 8.29 -18.71 -37.75
N LEU A 38 8.36 -19.89 -37.12
CA LEU A 38 9.36 -20.26 -36.14
C LEU A 38 10.77 -20.03 -36.68
N GLU A 39 11.46 -19.01 -36.16
CA GLU A 39 12.91 -19.00 -36.09
C GLU A 39 13.32 -18.90 -34.62
N SER A 40 14.18 -19.83 -34.23
CA SER A 40 14.77 -19.97 -32.92
C SER A 40 15.56 -18.72 -32.54
N SER A 41 15.03 -17.94 -31.60
CA SER A 41 15.83 -17.04 -30.77
C SER A 41 15.82 -17.53 -29.33
N ASP A 42 16.98 -17.99 -28.90
CA ASP A 42 17.48 -17.93 -27.53
C ASP A 42 16.94 -16.68 -26.82
N GLY A 43 16.34 -16.77 -25.62
CA GLY A 43 15.94 -15.53 -24.94
C GLY A 43 15.02 -15.55 -23.73
N PHE A 44 14.43 -16.68 -23.33
CA PHE A 44 13.64 -16.72 -22.09
C PHE A 44 14.23 -17.76 -21.13
N SER A 45 14.49 -17.34 -19.89
CA SER A 45 14.84 -18.28 -18.82
C SER A 45 13.73 -19.31 -18.67
N GLY A 46 14.05 -20.56 -18.30
CA GLY A 46 13.05 -21.62 -18.15
C GLY A 46 11.90 -21.28 -17.17
N VAL A 47 12.12 -20.30 -16.28
CA VAL A 47 11.10 -19.75 -15.37
C VAL A 47 10.13 -18.83 -16.11
N SER A 48 10.61 -18.05 -17.09
CA SER A 48 9.79 -17.13 -17.88
C SER A 48 8.90 -17.89 -18.87
N SER A 49 9.41 -18.95 -19.50
CA SER A 49 8.61 -19.81 -20.38
C SER A 49 7.54 -20.58 -19.60
N PHE A 50 7.86 -21.06 -18.38
CA PHE A 50 6.88 -21.64 -17.47
C PHE A 50 5.82 -20.62 -17.03
N ALA A 51 6.23 -19.40 -16.65
CA ALA A 51 5.31 -18.34 -16.23
C ALA A 51 4.33 -17.95 -17.34
N MET A 52 4.79 -17.89 -18.60
CA MET A 52 3.94 -17.64 -19.76
C MET A 52 2.99 -18.81 -20.04
N ALA A 53 3.45 -20.06 -19.94
CA ALA A 53 2.61 -21.25 -20.12
C ALA A 53 1.52 -21.37 -19.05
N MET A 54 1.80 -20.90 -17.83
CA MET A 54 0.88 -20.90 -16.68
C MET A 54 0.15 -19.56 -16.48
N HIS A 55 0.20 -18.66 -17.48
CA HIS A 55 -0.43 -17.33 -17.45
C HIS A 55 -0.25 -16.59 -16.11
N LEU A 56 0.94 -16.69 -15.51
CA LEU A 56 1.25 -16.06 -14.24
C LEU A 56 1.29 -14.55 -14.42
N SER A 57 0.41 -13.84 -13.73
CA SER A 57 0.36 -12.38 -13.74
C SER A 57 0.59 -11.86 -12.32
N GLU A 58 1.61 -11.01 -12.14
CA GLU A 58 1.85 -10.28 -10.90
C GLU A 58 1.67 -8.77 -11.16
N LEU A 59 0.81 -8.13 -10.38
CA LEU A 59 0.61 -6.69 -10.35
C LEU A 59 0.97 -6.18 -8.97
N SER A 60 1.90 -5.22 -8.89
CA SER A 60 2.17 -4.48 -7.66
C SER A 60 1.82 -3.01 -7.84
N LEU A 61 1.04 -2.48 -6.89
CA LEU A 61 0.66 -1.09 -6.80
C LEU A 61 1.20 -0.54 -5.48
N SER A 62 2.00 0.51 -5.56
CA SER A 62 2.44 1.27 -4.39
C SER A 62 1.98 2.72 -4.53
N SER A 63 1.31 3.22 -3.50
CA SER A 63 0.84 4.60 -3.42
C SER A 63 1.26 5.20 -2.09
N THR A 64 1.81 6.41 -2.15
CA THR A 64 2.19 7.19 -0.96
C THR A 64 1.54 8.56 -1.05
N THR A 65 0.81 8.94 -0.01
CA THR A 65 0.19 10.27 0.11
C THR A 65 0.61 10.90 1.41
N THR A 66 1.04 12.16 1.34
CA THR A 66 1.38 12.97 2.52
C THR A 66 0.52 14.22 2.51
N GLN A 67 -0.16 14.48 3.63
CA GLN A 67 -1.00 15.64 3.81
C GLN A 67 -0.54 16.43 5.03
N PHE A 68 -0.55 17.75 4.89
CA PHE A 68 -0.23 18.69 5.97
C PHE A 68 -1.44 19.57 6.25
N THR A 69 -1.76 19.74 7.53
CA THR A 69 -2.76 20.70 7.99
C THR A 69 -2.09 21.71 8.90
N TYR A 70 -2.32 22.99 8.64
CA TYR A 70 -1.74 24.11 9.39
C TYR A 70 -2.79 24.81 10.23
N ARG A 71 -2.37 25.43 11.32
CA ARG A 71 -3.21 26.33 12.14
C ARG A 71 -3.30 27.72 11.51
N SER A 72 -4.14 28.58 12.08
CA SER A 72 -4.31 29.98 11.66
C SER A 72 -3.03 30.82 11.73
N ASP A 73 -2.05 30.40 12.53
CA ASP A 73 -0.73 31.02 12.66
C ASP A 73 0.33 30.38 11.75
N ASN A 74 -0.07 29.57 10.77
CA ASN A 74 0.79 28.79 9.87
C ASN A 74 1.67 27.73 10.56
N SER A 75 1.47 27.45 11.86
CA SER A 75 2.15 26.32 12.52
C SER A 75 1.55 24.98 12.10
N LEU A 76 2.39 23.95 11.95
CA LEU A 76 1.94 22.60 11.60
C LEU A 76 1.05 22.03 12.70
N ALA A 77 -0.16 21.60 12.34
CA ALA A 77 -1.11 20.97 13.26
C ALA A 77 -1.12 19.45 13.12
N ILE A 78 -1.15 18.97 11.89
CA ILE A 78 -1.23 17.54 11.55
C ILE A 78 -0.34 17.26 10.35
N GLN A 79 0.45 16.21 10.46
CA GLN A 79 1.11 15.55 9.37
C GLN A 79 0.49 14.15 9.25
N ALA A 80 -0.09 13.85 8.10
CA ALA A 80 -0.69 12.54 7.82
C ALA A 80 0.05 11.91 6.65
N ARG A 81 0.61 10.72 6.87
CA ARG A 81 1.25 9.90 5.84
C ARG A 81 0.48 8.62 5.67
N SER A 82 0.05 8.34 4.45
CA SER A 82 -0.57 7.07 4.07
C SER A 82 0.31 6.38 3.04
N GLN A 83 0.63 5.12 3.30
CA GLN A 83 1.30 4.23 2.37
C GLN A 83 0.42 3.02 2.13
N THR A 84 0.13 2.74 0.87
CA THR A 84 -0.65 1.58 0.44
C THR A 84 0.18 0.76 -0.53
N ASN A 85 0.40 -0.51 -0.20
CA ASN A 85 1.05 -1.48 -1.06
C ASN A 85 0.05 -2.60 -1.34
N LEU A 86 -0.30 -2.83 -2.60
CA LEU A 86 -1.19 -3.90 -3.01
C LEU A 86 -0.46 -4.79 -4.02
N LYS A 87 -0.41 -6.08 -3.72
CA LYS A 87 0.15 -7.10 -4.59
C LYS A 87 -0.96 -8.03 -5.01
N THR A 88 -1.10 -8.25 -6.31
CA THR A 88 -2.05 -9.20 -6.89
C THR A 88 -1.28 -10.22 -7.69
N ARG A 89 -1.55 -11.49 -7.45
CA ARG A 89 -1.00 -12.63 -8.17
C ARG A 89 -2.15 -13.45 -8.73
N THR A 90 -2.12 -13.69 -10.02
CA THR A 90 -3.08 -14.56 -10.71
C THR A 90 -2.32 -15.70 -11.36
N GLU A 91 -2.82 -16.91 -11.13
CA GLU A 91 -2.28 -18.15 -11.70
C GLU A 91 -3.40 -18.87 -12.41
N GLU A 92 -3.17 -19.25 -13.66
CA GLU A 92 -4.15 -19.99 -14.45
C GLU A 92 -3.51 -21.27 -14.98
N TYR A 93 -4.08 -22.40 -14.56
CA TYR A 93 -3.63 -23.73 -14.93
C TYR A 93 -4.61 -24.32 -15.92
N ARG A 94 -4.15 -24.62 -17.13
CA ARG A 94 -4.94 -25.30 -18.15
C ARG A 94 -4.47 -26.73 -18.32
N PHE A 95 -5.42 -27.66 -18.22
CA PHE A 95 -5.18 -29.09 -18.41
C PHE A 95 -6.04 -29.57 -19.58
N ASP A 96 -5.38 -29.88 -20.69
CA ASP A 96 -6.02 -30.55 -21.81
C ASP A 96 -5.79 -32.05 -21.66
N ILE A 97 -6.84 -32.78 -21.32
CA ILE A 97 -6.79 -34.22 -21.04
C ILE A 97 -7.55 -34.92 -22.16
N THR A 98 -6.87 -35.80 -22.90
CA THR A 98 -7.53 -36.67 -23.88
C THR A 98 -7.63 -38.08 -23.31
N LEU A 99 -8.84 -38.61 -23.23
CA LEU A 99 -9.15 -39.93 -22.69
C LEU A 99 -9.89 -40.75 -23.75
N SER A 100 -9.73 -42.06 -23.74
CA SER A 100 -10.56 -42.94 -24.58
C SER A 100 -11.87 -43.27 -23.86
N ALA A 101 -12.95 -43.49 -24.59
CA ALA A 101 -14.24 -43.90 -24.02
C ALA A 101 -14.11 -45.14 -23.11
N GLU A 102 -13.25 -46.10 -23.47
CA GLU A 102 -13.03 -47.33 -22.70
C GLU A 102 -12.43 -47.04 -21.32
N SER A 103 -11.55 -46.03 -21.22
CA SER A 103 -10.91 -45.64 -19.96
C SER A 103 -11.89 -45.04 -18.95
N MET A 104 -13.04 -44.55 -19.43
CA MET A 104 -14.10 -43.97 -18.62
C MET A 104 -15.30 -44.93 -18.46
N GLY A 105 -15.23 -46.14 -19.02
CA GLY A 105 -16.33 -47.11 -19.01
C GLY A 105 -17.53 -46.68 -19.85
N LEU A 106 -17.33 -45.77 -20.81
CA LEU A 106 -18.38 -45.26 -21.69
C LEU A 106 -18.52 -46.12 -22.93
N THR A 107 -19.76 -46.31 -23.36
CA THR A 107 -20.14 -47.07 -24.55
C THR A 107 -20.60 -46.13 -25.67
N LYS A 108 -20.82 -46.67 -26.88
CA LYS A 108 -21.28 -45.87 -28.03
C LYS A 108 -22.63 -45.17 -27.81
N GLU A 109 -23.44 -45.71 -26.90
CA GLU A 109 -24.77 -45.22 -26.56
C GLU A 109 -24.72 -43.96 -25.68
N ASP A 110 -23.59 -43.73 -25.01
CA ASP A 110 -23.39 -42.58 -24.12
C ASP A 110 -22.95 -41.30 -24.87
N PHE A 111 -22.71 -41.39 -26.18
CA PHE A 111 -22.32 -40.27 -27.04
C PHE A 111 -23.51 -39.77 -27.86
N ILE A 112 -23.71 -38.45 -27.91
CA ILE A 112 -24.74 -37.79 -28.76
C ILE A 112 -24.47 -38.10 -30.25
N ASP A 113 -23.20 -38.16 -30.64
CA ASP A 113 -22.73 -38.60 -31.95
C ASP A 113 -21.59 -39.61 -31.74
N PRO A 114 -21.78 -40.91 -32.05
CA PRO A 114 -20.78 -41.95 -31.84
C PRO A 114 -19.48 -41.75 -32.65
N THR A 115 -19.45 -40.77 -33.55
CA THR A 115 -18.29 -40.45 -34.39
C THR A 115 -17.50 -39.22 -33.93
N LYS A 116 -18.00 -38.49 -32.93
CA LYS A 116 -17.38 -37.23 -32.46
C LYS A 116 -16.94 -37.33 -31.00
N PRO A 117 -15.81 -36.72 -30.65
CA PRO A 117 -15.36 -36.68 -29.27
C PRO A 117 -16.31 -35.84 -28.41
N MET A 118 -16.44 -36.23 -27.14
CA MET A 118 -17.16 -35.46 -26.13
C MET A 118 -16.18 -34.54 -25.41
N THR A 119 -16.53 -33.26 -25.24
CA THR A 119 -15.70 -32.32 -24.47
C THR A 119 -16.41 -31.91 -23.18
N ILE A 120 -15.73 -32.09 -22.05
CA ILE A 120 -16.17 -31.65 -20.73
C ILE A 120 -15.23 -30.53 -20.28
N LYS A 121 -15.80 -29.35 -19.99
CA LYS A 121 -15.06 -28.22 -19.45
C LYS A 121 -15.38 -28.07 -17.96
N LEU A 122 -14.36 -28.16 -17.11
CA LEU A 122 -14.49 -27.88 -15.69
C LEU A 122 -13.61 -26.68 -15.32
N MET A 123 -14.17 -25.75 -14.56
CA MET A 123 -13.45 -24.58 -14.06
C MET A 123 -13.58 -24.51 -12.55
N TYR A 124 -12.45 -24.44 -11.85
CA TYR A 124 -12.38 -24.24 -10.41
C TYR A 124 -11.52 -23.01 -10.12
N SER A 125 -12.03 -22.09 -9.31
CA SER A 125 -11.32 -20.87 -8.95
C SER A 125 -11.29 -20.68 -7.44
N GLN A 126 -10.12 -20.34 -6.91
CA GLN A 126 -9.92 -19.98 -5.51
C GLN A 126 -9.25 -18.61 -5.42
N SER A 127 -9.59 -17.82 -4.41
CA SER A 127 -8.93 -16.55 -4.15
C SER A 127 -8.72 -16.33 -2.66
N GLN A 128 -7.56 -15.79 -2.31
CA GLN A 128 -7.16 -15.47 -0.95
C GLN A 128 -6.75 -14.01 -0.88
N LEU A 129 -7.39 -13.26 0.01
CA LEU A 129 -7.09 -11.86 0.28
C LEU A 129 -6.57 -11.72 1.70
N GLN A 130 -5.37 -11.17 1.84
CA GLN A 130 -4.79 -10.78 3.12
C GLN A 130 -4.66 -9.27 3.14
N ILE A 131 -5.21 -8.63 4.18
CA ILE A 131 -5.09 -7.19 4.39
C ILE A 131 -4.49 -6.98 5.78
N SER A 132 -3.40 -6.23 5.82
CA SER A 132 -2.77 -5.75 7.04
C SER A 132 -2.87 -4.23 7.08
N GLN A 133 -3.32 -3.70 8.22
CA GLN A 133 -3.38 -2.27 8.46
C GLN A 133 -2.64 -1.94 9.74
N LYS A 134 -1.76 -0.96 9.67
CA LYS A 134 -1.03 -0.44 10.81
C LYS A 134 -1.25 1.07 10.90
N LEU A 135 -1.75 1.51 12.05
CA LEU A 135 -1.99 2.92 12.35
C LEU A 135 -1.11 3.32 13.52
N THR A 136 -0.28 4.34 13.30
CA THR A 136 0.60 4.92 14.32
C THR A 136 0.22 6.39 14.48
N ILE A 137 -0.14 6.78 15.70
CA ILE A 137 -0.47 8.17 16.04
C ILE A 137 0.50 8.61 17.12
N GLN A 138 1.27 9.67 16.86
CA GLN A 138 2.24 10.21 17.80
C GLN A 138 2.09 11.72 17.90
N GLN A 139 2.23 12.25 19.11
CA GLN A 139 2.30 13.68 19.34
C GLN A 139 3.76 14.12 19.32
N VAL A 140 4.15 14.87 18.30
CA VAL A 140 5.51 15.38 18.16
C VAL A 140 5.60 16.74 18.84
N LYS A 141 6.46 16.81 19.86
CA LYS A 141 6.80 18.07 20.53
C LYS A 141 7.77 18.84 19.64
N THR A 142 7.47 20.11 19.41
CA THR A 142 8.32 21.02 18.65
C THR A 142 8.97 22.02 19.59
N LEU A 143 10.11 22.56 19.17
CA LEU A 143 10.73 23.72 19.80
C LEU A 143 10.24 24.98 19.10
N ARG A 144 10.08 26.08 19.83
CA ARG A 144 9.85 27.40 19.23
C ARG A 144 11.09 27.86 18.50
N THR A 145 10.89 28.74 17.53
CA THR A 145 12.02 29.38 16.88
C THR A 145 12.69 30.38 17.83
N PRO A 146 14.01 30.57 17.73
CA PRO A 146 14.73 31.60 18.48
C PRO A 146 14.09 32.99 18.36
N GLU A 147 13.58 33.33 17.18
CA GLU A 147 12.93 34.61 16.87
C GLU A 147 11.65 34.81 17.67
N GLU A 148 10.83 33.76 17.84
CA GLU A 148 9.63 33.84 18.67
C GLU A 148 9.98 34.09 20.14
N ILE A 149 11.01 33.40 20.66
CA ILE A 149 11.49 33.60 22.03
C ILE A 149 12.00 35.03 22.22
N MET A 150 12.72 35.55 21.23
CA MET A 150 13.23 36.92 21.22
C MET A 150 12.11 37.95 21.18
N GLN A 151 11.08 37.72 20.38
CA GLN A 151 9.93 38.60 20.29
C GLN A 151 9.18 38.68 21.62
N ASP A 152 9.05 37.57 22.34
CA ASP A 152 8.47 37.54 23.67
C ASP A 152 9.33 38.32 24.67
N LEU A 153 10.66 38.17 24.62
CA LEU A 153 11.59 38.95 25.45
C LEU A 153 11.48 40.45 25.18
N VAL A 154 11.48 40.87 23.92
CA VAL A 154 11.34 42.29 23.54
C VAL A 154 9.98 42.85 23.99
N THR A 155 8.91 42.07 23.83
CA THR A 155 7.56 42.48 24.26
C THR A 155 7.50 42.66 25.77
N ALA A 156 8.04 41.70 26.52
CA ALA A 156 8.12 41.78 27.97
C ALA A 156 9.00 42.96 28.44
N LEU A 157 10.14 43.20 27.79
CA LEU A 157 10.99 44.36 28.07
C LEU A 157 10.25 45.66 27.80
N ARG A 158 9.53 45.77 26.68
CA ARG A 158 8.73 46.95 26.37
C ARG A 158 7.70 47.23 27.45
N ASP A 159 7.05 46.19 27.96
CA ASP A 159 6.04 46.34 29.02
C ASP A 159 6.69 46.73 30.36
N VAL A 160 7.89 46.22 30.66
CA VAL A 160 8.69 46.68 31.81
C VAL A 160 9.06 48.17 31.67
N PHE A 161 9.48 48.61 30.48
CA PHE A 161 9.83 50.02 30.21
C PHE A 161 8.65 50.99 30.28
N ARG A 162 7.40 50.50 30.15
CA ARG A 162 6.21 51.36 30.21
C ARG A 162 5.88 51.89 31.61
N ASP A 163 6.21 51.13 32.64
CA ASP A 163 6.04 51.62 34.02
C ASP A 163 7.19 52.61 34.33
N SER A 164 6.92 53.71 35.05
CA SER A 164 7.90 54.80 35.25
C SER A 164 8.66 54.74 36.58
N GLY A 165 8.69 53.58 37.25
CA GLY A 165 9.36 53.39 38.55
C GLY A 165 10.81 52.86 38.50
N ASN A 166 11.38 52.63 39.70
CA ASN A 166 12.66 51.94 39.91
C ASN A 166 12.46 50.43 39.71
N LYS A 167 13.28 49.78 38.88
CA LYS A 167 12.99 48.43 38.36
C LYS A 167 14.17 47.49 38.51
N SER A 168 13.84 46.23 38.70
CA SER A 168 14.76 45.11 38.54
C SER A 168 14.15 44.16 37.52
N VAL A 169 14.92 43.67 36.58
CA VAL A 169 14.49 42.72 35.55
C VAL A 169 15.37 41.49 35.61
N SER A 170 14.74 40.34 35.77
CA SER A 170 15.37 39.03 35.66
C SER A 170 14.69 38.23 34.55
N TYR A 171 15.38 37.22 34.03
CA TYR A 171 14.79 36.26 33.10
C TYR A 171 15.05 34.83 33.55
N VAL A 172 14.12 33.95 33.21
CA VAL A 172 14.24 32.52 33.43
C VAL A 172 13.94 31.81 32.12
N LEU A 173 14.90 31.02 31.64
CA LEU A 173 14.75 30.16 30.48
C LEU A 173 14.37 28.75 30.93
N ASP A 174 13.39 28.14 30.28
CA ASP A 174 13.23 26.69 30.38
C ASP A 174 14.29 25.93 29.56
N SER A 175 14.42 24.63 29.81
CA SER A 175 15.36 23.77 29.11
C SER A 175 15.20 23.83 27.59
N GLU A 176 13.96 23.90 27.12
CA GLU A 176 13.60 23.97 25.71
C GLU A 176 14.00 25.30 25.06
N ALA A 177 13.89 26.42 25.79
CA ALA A 177 14.35 27.73 25.32
C ALA A 177 15.87 27.76 25.19
N ILE A 178 16.60 27.17 26.15
CA ILE A 178 18.05 27.04 26.06
C ILE A 178 18.43 26.22 24.83
N GLU A 179 17.76 25.09 24.59
CA GLU A 179 18.01 24.25 23.43
C GLU A 179 17.73 24.97 22.10
N ALA A 180 16.61 25.69 22.01
CA ALA A 180 16.23 26.46 20.84
C ALA A 180 17.27 27.56 20.53
N LEU A 181 17.67 28.32 21.55
CA LEU A 181 18.68 29.39 21.41
C LEU A 181 20.09 28.84 21.15
N ALA A 182 20.45 27.68 21.72
CA ALA A 182 21.77 27.07 21.50
C ALA A 182 21.95 26.55 20.07
N LYS A 183 20.87 26.13 19.41
CA LYS A 183 20.86 25.71 18.00
C LYS A 183 20.66 26.87 17.01
N SER A 184 20.58 28.11 17.51
CA SER A 184 20.31 29.29 16.69
C SER A 184 21.55 29.77 15.93
N ASP A 185 21.30 30.58 14.90
CA ASP A 185 22.38 31.23 14.15
C ASP A 185 23.19 32.18 15.05
N PRO A 186 24.51 32.34 14.83
CA PRO A 186 25.36 33.21 15.63
C PRO A 186 24.85 34.65 15.76
N LYS A 187 24.19 35.16 14.71
CA LYS A 187 23.59 36.50 14.69
C LYS A 187 22.41 36.62 15.67
N ILE A 188 21.62 35.57 15.82
CA ILE A 188 20.48 35.56 16.73
C ILE A 188 20.97 35.42 18.18
N ALA A 189 21.98 34.59 18.41
CA ALA A 189 22.65 34.49 19.70
C ALA A 189 23.25 35.85 20.14
N GLU A 190 23.87 36.59 19.22
CA GLU A 190 24.38 37.95 19.48
C GLU A 190 23.25 38.92 19.83
N LEU A 191 22.13 38.87 19.10
CA LEU A 191 20.96 39.69 19.41
C LEU A 191 20.39 39.37 20.81
N PHE A 192 20.30 38.09 21.17
CA PHE A 192 19.87 37.66 22.51
C PHE A 192 20.81 38.21 23.58
N TYR A 193 22.13 38.12 23.36
CA TYR A 193 23.13 38.67 24.29
C TYR A 193 23.00 40.20 24.47
N HIS A 194 22.73 40.93 23.39
CA HIS A 194 22.46 42.37 23.48
C HIS A 194 21.21 42.67 24.31
N LEU A 195 20.12 41.90 24.17
CA LEU A 195 18.93 42.08 25.02
C LEU A 195 19.22 41.80 26.49
N VAL A 196 19.98 40.75 26.80
CA VAL A 196 20.42 40.44 28.17
C VAL A 196 21.31 41.55 28.75
N THR A 197 22.16 42.14 27.92
CA THR A 197 23.02 43.27 28.32
C THR A 197 22.19 44.50 28.67
N ILE A 198 21.13 44.78 27.90
CA ILE A 198 20.18 45.86 28.23
C ILE A 198 19.52 45.60 29.59
N MET A 199 19.11 44.37 29.88
CA MET A 199 18.56 44.01 31.19
C MET A 199 19.55 44.25 32.33
N ALA A 200 20.81 43.88 32.12
CA ALA A 200 21.88 44.14 33.09
C ALA A 200 22.07 45.64 33.35
N MET A 201 22.02 46.47 32.29
CA MET A 201 22.09 47.93 32.44
C MET A 201 20.90 48.49 33.23
N ILE A 202 19.67 48.01 32.99
CA ILE A 202 18.49 48.41 33.77
C ILE A 202 18.71 48.13 35.27
N ASN A 203 19.20 46.94 35.60
CA ASN A 203 19.47 46.56 36.99
C ASN A 203 20.57 47.40 37.63
N LEU A 204 21.55 47.87 36.85
CA LEU A 204 22.65 48.70 37.31
C LEU A 204 22.21 50.15 37.57
N MET A 205 21.20 50.62 36.84
CA MET A 205 20.57 51.94 37.04
C MET A 205 19.61 51.98 38.23
N LYS A 206 19.39 50.85 38.92
CA LYS A 206 18.53 50.78 40.10
C LYS A 206 19.08 51.67 41.23
N LYS A 207 18.27 52.61 41.70
CA LYS A 207 18.63 53.48 42.84
C LYS A 207 18.61 52.68 44.14
N GLN A 208 19.73 52.71 44.88
CA GLN A 208 19.83 52.09 46.21
C GLN A 208 18.91 52.82 47.20
N GLY A 209 18.03 52.07 47.89
CA GLY A 209 17.19 52.58 48.98
C GLY A 209 15.72 52.88 48.62
N GLU A 210 15.32 52.80 47.35
CA GLU A 210 13.91 52.83 46.92
C GLU A 210 13.39 51.41 46.69
N GLY A 211 12.12 51.16 47.03
CA GLY A 211 11.46 49.89 46.68
C GLY A 211 11.45 49.70 45.17
N SER A 212 11.96 48.56 44.69
CA SER A 212 11.95 48.24 43.26
C SER A 212 10.77 47.37 42.89
N ASN A 213 10.19 47.65 41.73
CA ASN A 213 9.32 46.69 41.06
C ASN A 213 10.20 45.63 40.42
N ASP A 214 10.14 44.41 40.97
CA ASP A 214 10.88 43.27 40.48
C ASP A 214 10.07 42.53 39.41
N TYR A 215 10.60 42.49 38.20
CA TYR A 215 10.01 41.82 37.05
C TYR A 215 10.81 40.56 36.74
N THR A 216 10.11 39.45 36.59
CA THR A 216 10.68 38.19 36.13
C THR A 216 10.04 37.82 34.79
N ILE A 217 10.86 37.80 33.74
CA ILE A 217 10.44 37.41 32.39
C ILE A 217 10.65 35.90 32.24
N TYR A 218 9.55 35.16 32.10
CA TYR A 218 9.61 33.73 31.82
C TYR A 218 9.59 33.51 30.31
N LEU A 219 10.64 32.89 29.79
CA LEU A 219 10.75 32.55 28.37
C LEU A 219 10.66 31.03 28.22
N SER A 220 9.74 30.59 27.37
CA SER A 220 9.55 29.17 27.07
C SER A 220 9.86 28.87 25.62
N GLY A 221 10.66 27.82 25.41
CA GLY A 221 10.97 27.28 24.09
C GLY A 221 9.99 26.20 23.64
N LYS A 222 8.92 25.92 24.39
CA LYS A 222 7.93 24.90 24.02
C LYS A 222 7.12 25.34 22.81
N GLY A 223 7.35 24.68 21.69
CA GLY A 223 6.59 24.88 20.46
C GLY A 223 5.19 24.27 20.54
N LYS A 224 4.38 24.57 19.52
CA LYS A 224 3.06 23.97 19.38
C LYS A 224 3.21 22.55 18.86
N PRO A 225 2.88 21.52 19.65
CA PRO A 225 3.03 20.14 19.20
C PRO A 225 2.12 19.86 18.01
N TYR A 226 2.52 18.95 17.13
CA TYR A 226 1.67 18.49 16.03
C TYR A 226 1.39 16.98 16.17
N LEU A 227 0.34 16.52 15.50
CA LEU A 227 0.04 15.09 15.42
C LEU A 227 0.69 14.52 14.16
N ASP A 228 1.53 13.51 14.33
CA ASP A 228 2.02 12.67 13.25
C ASP A 228 1.15 11.42 13.18
N ILE A 229 0.48 11.24 12.06
CA ILE A 229 -0.42 10.12 11.78
C ILE A 229 0.17 9.34 10.63
N GLN A 230 0.58 8.11 10.88
CA GLN A 230 1.12 7.21 9.88
C GLN A 230 0.20 6.02 9.71
N GLN A 231 -0.29 5.83 8.49
CA GLN A 231 -1.09 4.69 8.09
C GLN A 231 -0.34 3.89 7.04
N GLU A 232 -0.11 2.61 7.34
CA GLU A 232 0.42 1.62 6.41
C GLU A 232 -0.70 0.62 6.12
N THR A 233 -0.92 0.35 4.84
CA THR A 233 -1.91 -0.64 4.38
C THR A 233 -1.22 -1.56 3.38
N GLU A 234 -1.23 -2.84 3.67
CA GLU A 234 -0.66 -3.88 2.84
C GLU A 234 -1.76 -4.86 2.45
N GLY A 235 -1.87 -5.14 1.16
CA GLY A 235 -2.84 -6.07 0.61
C GLY A 235 -2.14 -7.09 -0.28
N GLU A 236 -2.45 -8.37 -0.09
CA GLU A 236 -2.04 -9.43 -0.98
C GLU A 236 -3.26 -10.21 -1.44
N LEU A 237 -3.48 -10.26 -2.75
CA LEU A 237 -4.52 -11.05 -3.41
C LEU A 237 -3.85 -12.12 -4.25
N THR A 238 -4.10 -13.38 -3.91
CA THR A 238 -3.69 -14.52 -4.74
C THR A 238 -4.93 -15.19 -5.29
N SER A 239 -5.00 -15.32 -6.61
CA SER A 239 -6.09 -15.96 -7.33
C SER A 239 -5.54 -17.12 -8.15
N GLN A 240 -6.14 -18.29 -8.01
CA GLN A 240 -5.77 -19.51 -8.73
C GLN A 240 -6.99 -20.02 -9.47
N THR A 241 -6.85 -20.20 -10.77
CA THR A 241 -7.88 -20.77 -11.63
C THR A 241 -7.35 -22.04 -12.27
N TYR A 242 -8.15 -23.09 -12.22
CA TYR A 242 -7.87 -24.38 -12.83
C TYR A 242 -8.95 -24.65 -13.88
N GLU A 243 -8.54 -24.74 -15.14
CA GLU A 243 -9.37 -25.09 -16.28
C GLU A 243 -8.99 -26.50 -16.75
N PHE A 244 -9.95 -27.42 -16.74
CA PHE A 244 -9.80 -28.76 -17.27
C PHE A 244 -10.65 -28.91 -18.53
N ASN A 245 -10.00 -29.13 -19.66
CA ASN A 245 -10.63 -29.49 -20.93
C ASN A 245 -10.43 -31.00 -21.14
N ILE A 246 -11.43 -31.78 -20.79
CA ILE A 246 -11.40 -33.24 -20.97
C ILE A 246 -12.05 -33.56 -22.31
N THR A 247 -11.29 -34.13 -23.23
CA THR A 247 -11.76 -34.64 -24.52
C THR A 247 -11.82 -36.16 -24.46
N VAL A 248 -13.01 -36.73 -24.63
CA VAL A 248 -13.21 -38.18 -24.64
C VAL A 248 -13.37 -38.64 -26.08
N GLU A 249 -12.44 -39.45 -26.57
CA GLU A 249 -12.49 -40.07 -27.89
C GLU A 249 -13.52 -41.21 -27.93
N PRO A 250 -14.30 -41.35 -29.01
CA PRO A 250 -15.29 -42.42 -29.14
C PRO A 250 -14.63 -43.80 -29.18
N PRO A 251 -15.32 -44.86 -28.72
CA PRO A 251 -14.73 -46.19 -28.64
C PRO A 251 -14.46 -46.76 -30.04
N ALA A 252 -13.30 -47.42 -30.20
CA ALA A 252 -12.89 -47.97 -31.49
C ALA A 252 -13.93 -48.98 -32.01
N ALA A 253 -14.28 -48.89 -33.29
CA ALA A 253 -15.14 -49.89 -33.92
C ALA A 253 -14.46 -51.27 -33.78
N VAL A 254 -15.12 -52.18 -33.06
CA VAL A 254 -14.72 -53.58 -32.92
C VAL A 254 -14.44 -54.12 -34.33
N LYS A 255 -13.17 -54.31 -34.67
CA LYS A 255 -12.78 -55.08 -35.85
C LYS A 255 -13.24 -56.50 -35.59
N THR A 256 -14.33 -56.91 -36.25
CA THR A 256 -14.80 -58.28 -36.28
C THR A 256 -13.64 -59.18 -36.70
N ALA A 257 -13.18 -60.03 -35.77
CA ALA A 257 -12.23 -61.09 -36.08
C ALA A 257 -12.89 -62.06 -37.07
N GLU A 258 -12.25 -62.32 -38.20
CA GLU A 258 -12.66 -63.34 -39.17
C GLU A 258 -12.69 -64.72 -38.48
N PRO A 259 -13.77 -65.52 -38.64
CA PRO A 259 -13.80 -66.86 -38.10
C PRO A 259 -12.99 -67.82 -38.98
N LEU A 260 -12.08 -68.57 -38.36
CA LEU A 260 -11.42 -69.76 -38.90
C LEU A 260 -12.49 -70.79 -39.30
N ALA A 261 -12.69 -70.99 -40.61
CA ALA A 261 -13.48 -72.11 -41.13
C ALA A 261 -12.60 -73.37 -41.21
N GLN A 262 -12.81 -74.29 -40.26
CA GLN A 262 -12.52 -75.71 -40.44
C GLN A 262 -13.62 -76.32 -41.31
N SER A 263 -13.27 -76.97 -42.42
CA SER A 263 -14.17 -77.91 -43.11
C SER A 263 -13.41 -79.22 -43.37
N GLU A 264 -13.76 -80.23 -42.59
CA GLU A 264 -13.30 -81.62 -42.71
C GLU A 264 -14.35 -82.46 -43.47
N ASN A 265 -13.87 -83.16 -44.51
CA ASN A 265 -14.32 -84.44 -45.11
C ASN A 265 -15.75 -84.63 -45.66
N ALA A 266 -15.87 -84.95 -46.96
CA ALA A 266 -15.81 -86.32 -47.53
C ALA A 266 -16.57 -86.41 -48.86
N GLU A 267 -15.96 -86.97 -49.92
CA GLU A 267 -16.50 -88.13 -50.68
C GLU A 267 -15.61 -88.54 -51.88
N LEU A 268 -15.49 -89.85 -52.06
CA LEU A 268 -14.84 -90.56 -53.18
C LEU A 268 -15.47 -90.23 -54.55
N PRO A 269 -14.77 -90.56 -55.65
CA PRO A 269 -15.32 -91.65 -56.46
C PRO A 269 -14.28 -92.69 -56.91
N ALA A 270 -14.73 -93.94 -56.97
CA ALA A 270 -14.10 -95.00 -57.73
C ALA A 270 -14.53 -94.91 -59.21
N ASN A 271 -13.59 -95.16 -60.14
CA ASN A 271 -13.52 -96.40 -60.97
C ASN A 271 -13.02 -96.17 -62.41
N LYS A 272 -12.01 -97.00 -62.80
CA LYS A 272 -11.67 -97.56 -64.15
C LYS A 272 -11.23 -96.59 -65.26
N GLN A 273 -10.30 -96.88 -66.19
CA GLN A 273 -9.57 -98.06 -66.74
C GLN A 273 -8.17 -97.52 -67.19
N THR A 274 -7.06 -98.27 -67.25
CA THR A 274 -6.77 -99.51 -68.02
C THR A 274 -5.53 -100.16 -67.43
#